data_AF-A0A927PY74-F1
#
_entry.id   AF-A0A927PY74-F1
#
_cell.length_a   1.000
_cell.length_b   1.000
_cell.length_c   1.000
_cell.angle_alpha   90.00
_cell.angle_beta   90.00
_cell.angle_gamma   90.00
#
_symmetry.space_group_name_H-M   'P 1'
#
loop_
_entity.id
_entity.type
_entity.pdbx_description
1 polymer ?
#
loop_
_entity_poly.entity_id
_entity_poly.type
_entity_poly.pdbx_seq_one_letter_code
_entity_poly.pdbx_strand_id
1 'polypeptide(L)'
;MAFRNNDTLISTANTQIVAANGTDDTYVADGATAFVIEAGAVGDDTLIGFTSNDSLINTVKIFDGNNDGFVQFGPNGVLDIDRTARNNPGNDQLQLVGSAADVLELRYLGAKGGQHVYADSATLKNLWTPFGANNVIEGDVSDDTFDLSGGARVLLHDNALGLNLGGDTITNFGNDDLLVTTSQLFDRDNSGVVTFGSNQVLDTSGAEGPSASDPSTGPGGQLDFNSPDDLSVTFLGSNEINGVTYYYYGSADTTVSPFAGE
;
A
#
# COMPACT_ATOMS: atom_id res chain seq x y z
N MET A 1 13.09 19.71 -6.03
CA MET A 1 11.66 20.03 -6.02
C MET A 1 11.17 19.88 -4.58
N ALA A 2 9.93 20.20 -4.23
CA ALA A 2 9.50 20.10 -2.84
C ALA A 2 8.17 19.33 -2.75
N PHE A 3 8.23 18.19 -2.08
CA PHE A 3 7.07 17.52 -1.53
C PHE A 3 6.34 18.46 -0.56
N ARG A 4 5.05 18.22 -0.41
CA ARG A 4 4.22 18.77 0.66
C ARG A 4 4.51 18.01 1.95
N ASN A 5 3.79 18.34 3.02
CA ASN A 5 3.89 17.61 4.27
C ASN A 5 3.29 16.21 4.10
N ASN A 6 4.09 15.18 4.38
CA ASN A 6 3.70 13.76 4.35
C ASN A 6 3.75 13.12 5.76
N ASP A 7 3.70 13.91 6.85
CA ASP A 7 3.82 13.42 8.22
C ASP A 7 2.58 12.62 8.68
N THR A 8 1.42 12.89 8.09
CA THR A 8 0.18 12.16 8.37
C THR A 8 0.30 10.73 7.86
N LEU A 9 -0.03 9.73 8.67
CA LEU A 9 -0.06 8.33 8.24
C LEU A 9 -1.41 7.96 7.59
N ILE A 10 -2.51 8.09 8.33
CA ILE A 10 -3.85 7.77 7.85
C ILE A 10 -4.45 9.03 7.22
N SER A 11 -4.69 9.02 5.91
CA SER A 11 -5.13 10.21 5.17
C SER A 11 -6.60 10.16 4.77
N THR A 12 -7.06 9.03 4.24
CA THR A 12 -8.44 8.85 3.77
C THR A 12 -9.11 7.56 4.24
N ALA A 13 -8.36 6.62 4.84
CA ALA A 13 -8.95 5.42 5.41
C ALA A 13 -9.77 5.73 6.68
N ASN A 14 -10.79 4.92 6.91
CA ASN A 14 -11.53 4.90 8.16
C ASN A 14 -10.62 4.40 9.28
N THR A 15 -10.50 5.16 10.37
CA THR A 15 -9.72 4.72 11.53
C THR A 15 -10.60 3.89 12.45
N GLN A 16 -10.22 2.63 12.68
CA GLN A 16 -10.85 1.75 13.66
C GLN A 16 -9.84 1.44 14.77
N ILE A 17 -10.08 1.94 15.98
CA ILE A 17 -9.22 1.65 17.13
C ILE A 17 -9.56 0.26 17.66
N VAL A 18 -8.55 -0.58 17.85
CA VAL A 18 -8.61 -1.86 18.55
C VAL A 18 -8.15 -1.62 19.99
N ALA A 19 -9.09 -1.68 20.92
CA ALA A 19 -8.92 -1.15 22.27
C ALA A 19 -8.08 -2.06 23.17
N ALA A 20 -7.17 -1.48 23.95
CA ALA A 20 -6.37 -2.22 24.93
C ALA A 20 -7.17 -2.45 26.24
N ASN A 21 -8.26 -3.20 26.15
CA ASN A 21 -9.18 -3.47 27.26
C ASN A 21 -9.03 -4.89 27.85
N GLY A 22 -8.22 -5.75 27.23
CA GLY A 22 -7.97 -7.13 27.64
C GLY A 22 -9.19 -8.05 27.49
N THR A 23 -10.09 -7.76 26.55
CA THR A 23 -11.27 -8.56 26.24
C THR A 23 -11.38 -8.83 24.76
N ASP A 24 -11.78 -10.05 24.40
CA ASP A 24 -11.98 -10.43 23.00
C ASP A 24 -13.15 -9.64 22.37
N ASP A 25 -12.82 -8.71 21.48
CA ASP A 25 -13.76 -7.88 20.77
C ASP A 25 -13.88 -8.28 19.28
N THR A 26 -14.85 -7.67 18.61
CA THR A 26 -15.05 -7.82 17.17
C THR A 26 -15.17 -6.46 16.51
N TYR A 27 -14.35 -6.24 15.49
CA TYR A 27 -14.30 -5.02 14.70
C TYR A 27 -14.66 -5.35 13.25
N VAL A 28 -15.42 -4.48 12.60
CA VAL A 28 -15.90 -4.71 11.22
C VAL A 28 -15.30 -3.64 10.32
N ALA A 29 -14.66 -4.05 9.23
CA ALA A 29 -14.18 -3.14 8.20
C ALA A 29 -15.35 -2.49 7.45
N ASP A 30 -15.20 -1.22 7.09
CA ASP A 30 -16.12 -0.48 6.23
C ASP A 30 -15.31 0.38 5.26
N GLY A 31 -15.27 -0.01 3.98
CA GLY A 31 -14.33 0.55 3.02
C GLY A 31 -12.87 0.30 3.42
N ALA A 32 -11.95 1.15 2.97
CA ALA A 32 -10.56 1.10 3.41
C ALA A 32 -10.46 1.48 4.89
N THR A 33 -10.08 0.51 5.73
CA THR A 33 -10.05 0.63 7.19
C THR A 33 -8.61 0.45 7.69
N ALA A 34 -8.13 1.42 8.46
CA ALA A 34 -6.91 1.33 9.23
C ALA A 34 -7.23 0.88 10.66
N PHE A 35 -6.95 -0.38 10.95
CA PHE A 35 -7.06 -0.95 12.29
C PHE A 35 -5.85 -0.56 13.12
N VAL A 36 -6.03 0.36 14.06
CA VAL A 36 -4.96 0.88 14.92
C VAL A 36 -5.00 0.16 16.25
N ILE A 37 -3.96 -0.62 16.52
CA ILE A 37 -3.82 -1.40 17.75
C ILE A 37 -3.31 -0.51 18.87
N GLU A 38 -4.10 -0.35 19.94
CA GLU A 38 -3.65 0.38 21.11
C GLU A 38 -2.51 -0.35 21.83
N ALA A 39 -1.62 0.41 22.45
CA ALA A 39 -0.56 -0.15 23.26
C ALA A 39 -1.13 -0.74 24.57
N GLY A 40 -0.96 -2.05 24.77
CA GLY A 40 -1.41 -2.75 25.96
C GLY A 40 -1.94 -4.14 25.59
N ALA A 41 -2.64 -4.77 26.54
CA ALA A 41 -3.34 -6.02 26.27
C ALA A 41 -4.66 -5.70 25.58
N VAL A 42 -4.80 -6.12 24.32
CA VAL A 42 -6.02 -5.94 23.54
C VAL A 42 -6.95 -7.16 23.69
N GLY A 43 -6.40 -8.36 23.85
CA GLY A 43 -7.16 -9.60 23.90
C GLY A 43 -7.02 -10.42 22.61
N ASP A 44 -7.86 -11.44 22.45
CA ASP A 44 -7.92 -12.26 21.23
C ASP A 44 -9.04 -11.71 20.32
N ASP A 45 -8.74 -10.62 19.60
CA ASP A 45 -9.75 -9.89 18.81
C ASP A 45 -9.99 -10.47 17.42
N THR A 46 -11.18 -10.21 16.87
CA THR A 46 -11.54 -10.56 15.50
C THR A 46 -11.79 -9.32 14.64
N LEU A 47 -11.08 -9.23 13.51
CA LEU A 47 -11.29 -8.22 12.47
C LEU A 47 -12.08 -8.86 11.32
N ILE A 48 -13.36 -8.48 11.16
CA ILE A 48 -14.27 -9.02 10.17
C ILE A 48 -14.29 -8.14 8.93
N GLY A 49 -14.24 -8.79 7.76
CA GLY A 49 -14.32 -8.13 6.47
C GLY A 49 -13.01 -7.52 6.01
N PHE A 50 -11.87 -7.93 6.58
CA PHE A 50 -10.56 -7.43 6.17
C PHE A 50 -10.29 -7.76 4.69
N THR A 51 -9.84 -6.77 3.93
CA THR A 51 -9.62 -6.82 2.48
C THR A 51 -8.24 -6.30 2.11
N SER A 52 -7.93 -6.30 0.81
CA SER A 52 -6.70 -5.71 0.26
C SER A 52 -6.54 -4.21 0.52
N ASN A 53 -7.63 -3.52 0.85
CA ASN A 53 -7.65 -2.06 1.07
C ASN A 53 -7.56 -1.69 2.55
N ASP A 54 -7.49 -2.69 3.43
CA ASP A 54 -7.37 -2.49 4.86
C ASP A 54 -5.91 -2.56 5.31
N SER A 55 -5.61 -1.88 6.41
CA SER A 55 -4.28 -1.90 7.03
C SER A 55 -4.37 -2.21 8.51
N LEU A 56 -3.32 -2.86 9.02
CA LEU A 56 -3.08 -3.07 10.43
C LEU A 56 -1.93 -2.17 10.86
N ILE A 57 -2.13 -1.39 11.92
CA ILE A 57 -1.16 -0.43 12.42
C ILE A 57 -0.88 -0.75 13.89
N ASN A 58 0.39 -1.05 14.19
CA ASN A 58 0.81 -1.42 15.54
C ASN A 58 1.91 -0.49 16.06
N THR A 59 1.94 -0.25 17.37
CA THR A 59 2.98 0.56 18.02
C THR A 59 4.32 -0.17 18.11
N VAL A 60 4.31 -1.50 18.04
CA VAL A 60 5.50 -2.35 18.04
C VAL A 60 5.54 -3.16 16.74
N LYS A 61 6.74 -3.35 16.19
CA LYS A 61 6.91 -4.21 15.02
C LYS A 61 6.53 -5.66 15.37
N ILE A 62 5.61 -6.25 14.61
CA ILE A 62 5.21 -7.64 14.71
C ILE A 62 6.39 -8.53 14.29
N PHE A 63 6.57 -9.64 14.98
CA PHE A 63 7.69 -10.55 14.75
C PHE A 63 7.61 -11.25 13.40
N ASP A 64 8.51 -10.84 12.50
CA ASP A 64 8.84 -11.52 11.27
C ASP A 64 10.03 -12.48 11.52
N GLY A 65 9.75 -13.79 11.51
CA GLY A 65 10.68 -14.82 11.96
C GLY A 65 11.77 -15.19 10.96
N ASN A 66 11.64 -14.81 9.69
CA ASN A 66 12.61 -15.00 8.62
C ASN A 66 13.11 -13.67 8.03
N ASN A 67 12.58 -12.55 8.50
CA ASN A 67 12.97 -11.19 8.14
C ASN A 67 12.93 -10.96 6.62
N ASP A 68 11.86 -11.44 5.99
CA ASP A 68 11.60 -11.29 4.56
C ASP A 68 10.56 -10.20 4.24
N GLY A 69 10.03 -9.53 5.27
CA GLY A 69 9.00 -8.50 5.14
C GLY A 69 7.58 -9.03 5.18
N PHE A 70 7.39 -10.35 5.33
CA PHE A 70 6.07 -10.99 5.38
C PHE A 70 5.84 -11.66 6.73
N VAL A 71 4.71 -11.34 7.36
CA VAL A 71 4.29 -11.92 8.63
C VAL A 71 3.25 -12.99 8.38
N GLN A 72 3.69 -14.24 8.48
CA GLN A 72 2.83 -15.41 8.34
C GLN A 72 2.06 -15.71 9.62
N PHE A 73 0.78 -16.05 9.45
CA PHE A 73 -0.10 -16.41 10.55
C PHE A 73 0.28 -17.81 11.05
N GLY A 74 -0.09 -18.10 12.30
CA GLY A 74 0.06 -19.43 12.86
C GLY A 74 -0.75 -20.48 12.05
N PRO A 75 -0.44 -21.78 12.16
CA PRO A 75 -1.22 -22.83 11.51
C PRO A 75 -2.71 -22.87 11.89
N ASN A 76 -3.08 -22.18 12.97
CA ASN A 76 -4.45 -21.95 13.44
C ASN A 76 -5.12 -20.72 12.79
N GLY A 77 -4.45 -20.01 11.88
CA GLY A 77 -5.00 -18.86 11.16
C GLY A 77 -5.09 -17.57 11.99
N VAL A 78 -4.28 -17.44 13.04
CA VAL A 78 -4.22 -16.23 13.88
C VAL A 78 -2.88 -15.53 13.76
N LEU A 79 -2.91 -14.21 13.93
CA LEU A 79 -1.76 -13.35 14.00
C LEU A 79 -1.40 -13.06 15.45
N ASP A 80 -0.23 -13.52 15.87
CA ASP A 80 0.33 -13.17 17.18
C ASP A 80 0.99 -11.79 17.09
N ILE A 81 0.36 -10.74 17.63
CA ILE A 81 0.80 -9.34 17.42
C ILE A 81 1.89 -8.89 18.40
N ASP A 82 2.01 -9.52 19.56
CA ASP A 82 3.04 -9.26 20.58
C ASP A 82 4.08 -10.38 20.67
N ARG A 83 4.13 -11.25 19.64
CA ARG A 83 5.15 -12.28 19.49
C ARG A 83 6.55 -11.66 19.59
N THR A 84 7.42 -12.28 20.40
CA THR A 84 8.82 -11.83 20.58
C THR A 84 9.86 -12.85 20.10
N ALA A 85 9.44 -14.11 19.90
CA ALA A 85 10.28 -15.18 19.37
C ALA A 85 9.41 -16.26 18.72
N ARG A 86 10.02 -17.12 17.90
CA ARG A 86 9.32 -18.22 17.19
C ARG A 86 8.51 -19.14 18.12
N ASN A 87 8.95 -19.32 19.36
CA ASN A 87 8.31 -20.17 20.37
C ASN A 87 7.63 -19.37 21.50
N ASN A 88 7.48 -18.05 21.33
CA ASN A 88 6.81 -17.19 22.29
C ASN A 88 5.77 -16.33 21.57
N PRO A 89 4.52 -16.84 21.42
CA PRO A 89 3.46 -16.15 20.68
C PRO A 89 3.07 -14.82 21.33
N GLY A 90 3.36 -14.62 22.62
CA GLY A 90 2.82 -13.46 23.35
C GLY A 90 1.41 -13.74 23.85
N ASN A 91 0.71 -12.68 24.27
CA ASN A 91 -0.60 -12.71 24.92
C ASN A 91 -1.74 -12.23 24.02
N ASP A 92 -1.46 -11.48 22.95
CA ASP A 92 -2.48 -10.82 22.15
C ASP A 92 -2.48 -11.39 20.72
N GLN A 93 -3.66 -11.81 20.26
CA GLN A 93 -3.85 -12.42 18.94
C GLN A 93 -4.95 -11.71 18.17
N LEU A 94 -4.78 -11.65 16.85
CA LEU A 94 -5.82 -11.17 15.95
C LEU A 94 -6.22 -12.26 14.97
N GLN A 95 -7.52 -12.46 14.80
CA GLN A 95 -8.06 -13.20 13.67
C GLN A 95 -8.52 -12.22 12.59
N LEU A 96 -7.95 -12.32 11.39
CA LEU A 96 -8.37 -11.51 10.23
C LEU A 96 -9.28 -12.37 9.34
N VAL A 97 -10.59 -12.17 9.49
CA VAL A 97 -11.61 -12.85 8.70
C VAL A 97 -11.89 -11.99 7.48
N GLY A 98 -11.42 -12.43 6.32
CA GLY A 98 -11.59 -11.64 5.10
C GLY A 98 -12.98 -11.74 4.50
N SER A 99 -13.33 -10.78 3.64
CA SER A 99 -14.67 -10.72 3.02
C SER A 99 -14.90 -11.81 1.97
N ALA A 100 -13.84 -12.29 1.32
CA ALA A 100 -13.87 -13.35 0.30
C ALA A 100 -13.05 -14.60 0.70
N ALA A 101 -11.91 -14.39 1.34
CA ALA A 101 -11.04 -15.45 1.87
C ALA A 101 -10.29 -14.93 3.09
N ASP A 102 -9.91 -15.82 4.00
CA ASP A 102 -9.13 -15.43 5.19
C ASP A 102 -7.74 -14.90 4.79
N VAL A 103 -7.31 -13.84 5.46
CA VAL A 103 -5.96 -13.28 5.31
C VAL A 103 -5.03 -14.04 6.24
N LEU A 104 -4.01 -14.69 5.67
CA LEU A 104 -3.08 -15.56 6.42
C LEU A 104 -1.62 -15.08 6.38
N GLU A 105 -1.36 -13.97 5.70
CA GLU A 105 -0.05 -13.36 5.65
C GLU A 105 -0.18 -11.86 5.36
N LEU A 106 0.49 -11.05 6.18
CA LEU A 106 0.59 -9.62 5.98
C LEU A 106 1.98 -9.26 5.43
N ARG A 107 2.07 -8.20 4.64
CA ARG A 107 3.33 -7.57 4.25
C ARG A 107 3.58 -6.33 5.11
N TYR A 108 4.84 -6.08 5.46
CA TYR A 108 5.26 -4.91 6.24
C TYR A 108 5.55 -3.72 5.33
N LEU A 109 4.90 -2.58 5.60
CA LEU A 109 4.99 -1.35 4.79
C LEU A 109 5.78 -0.23 5.48
N GLY A 110 6.69 -0.58 6.39
CA GLY A 110 7.54 0.43 7.04
C GLY A 110 6.94 1.05 8.30
N ALA A 111 7.46 2.21 8.70
CA ALA A 111 7.04 2.89 9.92
C ALA A 111 6.96 4.40 9.75
N LYS A 112 5.85 5.00 10.21
CA LYS A 112 5.63 6.46 10.18
C LYS A 112 5.04 6.90 11.51
N GLY A 113 5.57 7.98 12.07
CA GLY A 113 5.10 8.53 13.35
C GLY A 113 5.24 7.55 14.54
N GLY A 114 6.21 6.62 14.49
CA GLY A 114 6.40 5.59 15.52
C GLY A 114 5.41 4.42 15.45
N GLN A 115 4.60 4.34 14.40
CA GLN A 115 3.69 3.23 14.13
C GLN A 115 4.21 2.38 12.98
N HIS A 116 4.01 1.07 13.09
CA HIS A 116 4.40 0.06 12.11
C HIS A 116 3.18 -0.39 11.32
N VAL A 117 3.30 -0.44 10.00
CA VAL A 117 2.15 -0.62 9.08
C VAL A 117 2.24 -1.96 8.38
N TYR A 118 1.10 -2.63 8.25
CA TYR A 118 0.94 -3.90 7.57
C TYR A 118 -0.31 -3.90 6.71
N ALA A 119 -0.30 -4.66 5.62
CA ALA A 119 -1.44 -4.86 4.74
C ALA A 119 -1.43 -6.28 4.14
N ASP A 120 -2.50 -6.69 3.46
CA ASP A 120 -2.59 -8.03 2.86
C ASP A 120 -1.45 -8.30 1.87
N SER A 121 -0.63 -9.32 2.11
CA SER A 121 0.49 -9.68 1.23
C SER A 121 0.07 -9.98 -0.23
N ALA A 122 -1.19 -10.38 -0.45
CA ALA A 122 -1.69 -10.75 -1.76
C ALA A 122 -1.62 -9.61 -2.77
N THR A 123 -1.83 -8.35 -2.36
CA THR A 123 -1.78 -7.17 -3.24
C THR A 123 -0.45 -7.07 -3.99
N LEU A 124 0.68 -7.22 -3.30
CA LEU A 124 1.99 -7.25 -3.94
C LEU A 124 2.22 -8.55 -4.73
N LYS A 125 1.89 -9.70 -4.13
CA LYS A 125 2.19 -11.02 -4.70
C LYS A 125 1.44 -11.32 -6.00
N ASN A 126 0.25 -10.73 -6.17
CA ASN A 126 -0.53 -10.82 -7.40
C ASN A 126 0.24 -10.31 -8.62
N LEU A 127 1.10 -9.30 -8.44
CA LEU A 127 1.94 -8.73 -9.51
C LEU A 127 3.18 -9.58 -9.84
N TRP A 128 3.60 -10.48 -8.94
CA TRP A 128 4.79 -11.31 -9.18
C TRP A 128 4.62 -12.32 -10.32
N THR A 129 3.40 -12.79 -10.57
CA THR A 129 3.13 -13.73 -11.66
C THR A 129 3.26 -13.06 -13.04
N PRO A 130 2.57 -11.94 -13.32
CA PRO A 130 2.66 -11.27 -14.62
C PRO A 130 4.03 -10.60 -14.86
N PHE A 131 4.68 -10.06 -13.83
CA PHE A 131 5.88 -9.23 -14.01
C PHE A 131 7.19 -9.86 -13.50
N GLY A 132 7.09 -10.93 -12.70
CA GLY A 132 8.23 -11.56 -12.03
C GLY A 132 8.59 -10.85 -10.72
N ALA A 133 8.70 -11.59 -9.62
CA ALA A 133 8.94 -11.03 -8.28
C ALA A 133 10.15 -10.09 -8.18
N ASN A 134 11.22 -10.34 -8.94
CA ASN A 134 12.43 -9.51 -8.93
C ASN A 134 12.26 -8.16 -9.65
N ASN A 135 11.21 -8.00 -10.46
CA ASN A 135 10.95 -6.77 -11.22
C ASN A 135 9.89 -5.90 -10.55
N VAL A 136 9.19 -6.40 -9.53
CA VAL A 136 8.17 -5.67 -8.79
C VAL A 136 8.78 -5.12 -7.51
N ILE A 137 8.68 -3.81 -7.35
CA ILE A 137 9.11 -3.04 -6.19
C ILE A 137 7.85 -2.42 -5.59
N GLU A 138 7.78 -2.26 -4.28
CA GLU A 138 6.67 -1.62 -3.57
C GLU A 138 7.18 -0.39 -2.81
N GLY A 139 6.44 0.71 -2.92
CA GLY A 139 6.59 1.88 -2.05
C GLY A 139 5.98 1.62 -0.67
N ASP A 140 6.58 2.21 0.37
CA ASP A 140 6.17 2.00 1.75
C ASP A 140 5.63 3.31 2.37
N VAL A 141 5.41 3.40 3.69
CA VAL A 141 4.90 4.65 4.30
C VAL A 141 5.97 5.74 4.52
N SER A 142 7.21 5.48 4.15
CA SER A 142 8.38 6.37 4.32
C SER A 142 8.59 7.26 3.09
N ASP A 143 9.59 8.14 3.15
CA ASP A 143 10.04 8.89 1.96
C ASP A 143 11.24 8.13 1.35
N ASP A 144 11.03 7.48 0.21
CA ASP A 144 12.01 6.58 -0.39
C ASP A 144 12.68 7.14 -1.65
N THR A 145 13.72 6.44 -2.11
CA THR A 145 14.32 6.67 -3.44
C THR A 145 14.43 5.36 -4.20
N PHE A 146 13.74 5.28 -5.34
CA PHE A 146 13.76 4.13 -6.23
C PHE A 146 14.63 4.42 -7.47
N ASP A 147 15.50 3.47 -7.81
CA ASP A 147 16.22 3.47 -9.08
C ASP A 147 15.68 2.35 -9.95
N LEU A 148 15.01 2.72 -11.04
CA LEU A 148 14.38 1.78 -11.97
C LEU A 148 15.29 1.41 -13.14
N SER A 149 16.59 1.68 -13.04
CA SER A 149 17.55 1.22 -14.03
C SER A 149 17.66 -0.32 -14.12
N GLY A 150 18.17 -0.79 -15.26
CA GLY A 150 18.44 -2.22 -15.48
C GLY A 150 17.29 -3.01 -16.10
N GLY A 151 16.45 -2.34 -16.90
CA GLY A 151 15.34 -2.91 -17.68
C GLY A 151 14.03 -2.93 -16.89
N ALA A 152 12.93 -3.21 -17.59
CA ALA A 152 11.55 -3.17 -17.10
C ALA A 152 11.36 -3.46 -15.60
N ARG A 153 10.80 -2.47 -14.91
CA ARG A 153 10.37 -2.48 -13.52
C ARG A 153 8.90 -2.15 -13.37
N VAL A 154 8.34 -2.61 -12.27
CA VAL A 154 7.00 -2.25 -11.81
C VAL A 154 7.15 -1.68 -10.41
N LEU A 155 6.74 -0.43 -10.22
CA LEU A 155 6.62 0.19 -8.90
C LEU A 155 5.15 0.16 -8.48
N LEU A 156 4.83 -0.62 -7.46
CA LEU A 156 3.54 -0.62 -6.79
C LEU A 156 3.48 0.51 -5.77
N HIS A 157 2.45 1.33 -5.87
CA HIS A 157 2.06 2.38 -4.94
C HIS A 157 0.63 2.08 -4.45
N ASP A 158 0.50 1.33 -3.36
CA ASP A 158 -0.79 0.79 -2.86
C ASP A 158 -1.64 1.86 -2.14
N ASN A 159 -2.12 2.84 -2.89
CA ASN A 159 -2.87 3.97 -2.37
C ASN A 159 -4.33 3.66 -2.00
N ALA A 160 -4.86 2.49 -2.36
CA ALA A 160 -6.18 2.04 -1.92
C ALA A 160 -6.27 1.83 -0.40
N LEU A 161 -5.13 1.66 0.27
CA LEU A 161 -5.04 1.58 1.74
C LEU A 161 -5.51 2.86 2.45
N GLY A 162 -5.64 3.98 1.73
CA GLY A 162 -6.00 5.28 2.31
C GLY A 162 -4.98 5.82 3.31
N LEU A 163 -3.72 5.36 3.18
CA LEU A 163 -2.55 5.85 3.88
C LEU A 163 -1.80 6.84 2.99
N ASN A 164 -1.05 7.75 3.60
CA ASN A 164 -0.06 8.55 2.90
C ASN A 164 1.26 7.77 2.86
N LEU A 165 1.62 7.33 1.65
CA LEU A 165 2.81 6.53 1.35
C LEU A 165 4.07 7.39 1.17
N GLY A 166 4.13 8.57 1.81
CA GLY A 166 5.31 9.42 1.78
C GLY A 166 5.50 10.25 0.51
N GLY A 167 6.69 10.84 0.41
CA GLY A 167 7.18 11.57 -0.74
C GLY A 167 8.36 10.86 -1.37
N ASP A 168 8.09 10.03 -2.38
CA ASP A 168 9.12 9.19 -2.98
C ASP A 168 9.77 9.84 -4.19
N THR A 169 11.05 9.59 -4.35
CA THR A 169 11.82 9.97 -5.53
C THR A 169 12.06 8.76 -6.41
N ILE A 170 11.60 8.80 -7.65
CA ILE A 170 11.83 7.77 -8.66
C ILE A 170 12.90 8.29 -9.61
N THR A 171 13.89 7.47 -9.92
CA THR A 171 14.95 7.79 -10.88
C THR A 171 14.97 6.76 -11.99
N ASN A 172 15.34 7.21 -13.20
CA ASN A 172 15.46 6.37 -14.40
C ASN A 172 14.16 5.66 -14.80
N PHE A 173 12.99 6.26 -14.55
CA PHE A 173 11.71 5.73 -15.04
C PHE A 173 11.68 5.77 -16.57
N GLY A 174 11.75 4.59 -17.19
CA GLY A 174 11.85 4.40 -18.62
C GLY A 174 10.52 4.11 -19.32
N ASN A 175 10.60 3.96 -20.63
CA ASN A 175 9.45 3.62 -21.49
C ASN A 175 9.01 2.14 -21.35
N ASP A 176 9.77 1.33 -20.63
CA ASP A 176 9.47 -0.06 -20.29
C ASP A 176 9.11 -0.27 -18.81
N ASP A 177 9.04 0.79 -18.03
CA ASP A 177 8.62 0.74 -16.63
C ASP A 177 7.13 1.03 -16.46
N LEU A 178 6.59 0.55 -15.35
CA LEU A 178 5.20 0.77 -14.94
C LEU A 178 5.16 1.36 -13.53
N LEU A 179 4.38 2.43 -13.37
CA LEU A 179 3.80 2.80 -12.08
C LEU A 179 2.45 2.09 -11.97
N VAL A 180 2.22 1.40 -10.86
CA VAL A 180 0.98 0.68 -10.58
C VAL A 180 0.37 1.22 -9.30
N THR A 181 -0.90 1.62 -9.36
CA THR A 181 -1.66 2.04 -8.18
C THR A 181 -2.88 1.15 -7.98
N THR A 182 -3.44 1.13 -6.78
CA THR A 182 -4.64 0.33 -6.45
C THR A 182 -5.91 1.16 -6.37
N SER A 183 -5.79 2.49 -6.32
CA SER A 183 -6.84 3.46 -6.60
C SER A 183 -6.40 4.38 -7.74
N GLN A 184 -7.35 4.72 -8.62
CA GLN A 184 -7.05 5.48 -9.83
C GLN A 184 -6.56 6.90 -9.51
N LEU A 185 -5.55 7.36 -10.24
CA LEU A 185 -5.04 8.73 -10.20
C LEU A 185 -6.00 9.73 -10.84
N PHE A 186 -6.07 10.95 -10.29
CA PHE A 186 -6.94 12.00 -10.80
C PHE A 186 -6.44 12.58 -12.14
N ASP A 187 -7.17 12.27 -13.20
CA ASP A 187 -7.04 12.90 -14.51
C ASP A 187 -8.10 14.00 -14.66
N ARG A 188 -7.65 15.25 -14.67
CA ARG A 188 -8.54 16.43 -14.64
C ARG A 188 -9.41 16.55 -15.89
N ASP A 189 -8.89 16.17 -17.05
CA ASP A 189 -9.57 16.35 -18.34
C ASP A 189 -9.97 15.04 -19.02
N ASN A 190 -9.74 13.91 -18.34
CA ASN A 190 -9.99 12.55 -18.84
C ASN A 190 -9.30 12.27 -20.18
N SER A 191 -8.11 12.84 -20.37
CA SER A 191 -7.29 12.62 -21.57
C SER A 191 -6.55 11.28 -21.58
N GLY A 192 -6.50 10.59 -20.45
CA GLY A 192 -5.62 9.45 -20.21
C GLY A 192 -4.21 9.88 -19.78
N VAL A 193 -3.98 11.17 -19.51
CA VAL A 193 -2.68 11.72 -19.09
C VAL A 193 -2.82 12.43 -17.76
N VAL A 194 -2.18 11.89 -16.72
CA VAL A 194 -2.17 12.48 -15.39
C VAL A 194 -0.99 13.45 -15.31
N THR A 195 -1.29 14.74 -15.24
CA THR A 195 -0.27 15.80 -15.19
C THR A 195 0.14 16.11 -13.75
N PHE A 196 1.40 16.48 -13.57
CA PHE A 196 1.95 16.77 -12.25
C PHE A 196 1.54 18.16 -11.77
N GLY A 197 1.63 18.39 -10.47
CA GLY A 197 1.40 19.70 -9.87
C GLY A 197 2.41 20.75 -10.35
N SER A 198 2.17 22.01 -10.03
CA SER A 198 3.12 23.11 -10.36
C SER A 198 4.47 22.97 -9.66
N ASN A 199 4.56 22.14 -8.62
CA ASN A 199 5.78 21.74 -7.94
C ASN A 199 6.50 20.54 -8.61
N GLN A 200 6.01 20.07 -9.77
CA GLN A 200 6.58 19.00 -10.58
C GLN A 200 6.60 17.63 -9.91
N VAL A 201 5.66 17.38 -8.99
CA VAL A 201 5.46 16.07 -8.39
C VAL A 201 4.07 15.56 -8.74
N LEU A 202 3.94 14.24 -8.86
CA LEU A 202 2.67 13.55 -8.98
C LEU A 202 2.03 13.45 -7.61
N ASP A 203 0.81 13.98 -7.47
CA ASP A 203 0.00 13.80 -6.28
C ASP A 203 -0.90 12.58 -6.45
N THR A 204 -0.80 11.62 -5.53
CA THR A 204 -1.53 10.36 -5.66
C THR A 204 -2.86 10.40 -4.89
N SER A 205 -3.88 9.77 -5.48
CA SER A 205 -5.21 9.67 -4.88
C SER A 205 -5.19 8.82 -3.61
N GLY A 206 -6.20 8.95 -2.76
CA GLY A 206 -6.39 8.08 -1.58
C GLY A 206 -7.28 6.87 -1.90
N ALA A 207 -7.85 6.28 -0.86
CA ALA A 207 -8.65 5.06 -0.94
C ALA A 207 -9.78 5.10 -1.98
N GLU A 208 -10.56 6.19 -1.99
CA GLU A 208 -11.71 6.35 -2.91
C GLU A 208 -11.34 7.02 -4.25
N GLY A 209 -10.05 7.16 -4.55
CA GLY A 209 -9.54 7.85 -5.74
C GLY A 209 -10.19 7.38 -7.05
N PRO A 210 -10.39 8.29 -8.02
CA PRO A 210 -9.82 9.63 -8.11
C PRO A 210 -10.74 10.76 -7.60
N SER A 211 -10.18 11.79 -6.96
CA SER A 211 -10.90 12.99 -6.50
C SER A 211 -10.26 14.29 -6.98
N ALA A 212 -11.09 15.31 -7.25
CA ALA A 212 -10.63 16.62 -7.70
C ALA A 212 -9.79 17.38 -6.66
N SER A 213 -9.82 16.97 -5.39
CA SER A 213 -8.94 17.50 -4.35
C SER A 213 -7.52 16.94 -4.39
N ASP A 214 -7.32 15.77 -5.00
CA ASP A 214 -6.06 15.02 -4.89
C ASP A 214 -4.84 15.81 -5.37
N PRO A 215 -4.88 16.56 -6.49
CA PRO A 215 -3.76 17.41 -6.92
C PRO A 215 -3.38 18.55 -5.95
N SER A 216 -4.22 18.81 -4.94
CA SER A 216 -3.97 19.82 -3.92
C SER A 216 -3.61 19.24 -2.55
N THR A 217 -3.97 17.99 -2.29
CA THR A 217 -3.82 17.35 -0.97
C THR A 217 -2.88 16.14 -0.98
N GLY A 218 -2.63 15.50 -2.13
CA GLY A 218 -1.79 14.30 -2.25
C GLY A 218 -2.09 13.22 -1.21
N PRO A 219 -3.35 12.80 -1.03
CA PRO A 219 -3.73 11.95 0.10
C PRO A 219 -3.01 10.59 0.12
N GLY A 220 -2.70 10.01 -1.03
CA GLY A 220 -1.94 8.75 -1.12
C GLY A 220 -0.43 8.92 -0.99
N GLY A 221 0.08 10.15 -0.82
CA GLY A 221 1.50 10.47 -0.97
C GLY A 221 1.83 11.14 -2.31
N GLN A 222 3.12 11.31 -2.58
CA GLN A 222 3.61 12.06 -3.73
C GLN A 222 4.83 11.37 -4.36
N LEU A 223 4.95 11.47 -5.69
CA LEU A 223 6.05 10.88 -6.45
C LEU A 223 6.77 11.96 -7.27
N ASP A 224 8.09 12.10 -7.09
CA ASP A 224 8.97 12.93 -7.91
C ASP A 224 9.79 12.03 -8.83
N PHE A 225 9.57 12.12 -10.15
CA PHE A 225 10.27 11.30 -11.14
C PHE A 225 11.70 11.79 -11.44
N ASN A 226 12.15 12.84 -10.74
CA ASN A 226 13.51 13.39 -10.78
C ASN A 226 14.06 13.60 -12.20
N SER A 227 13.16 13.93 -13.13
CA SER A 227 13.41 14.12 -14.54
C SER A 227 12.66 15.37 -14.98
N PRO A 228 13.35 16.37 -15.56
CA PRO A 228 12.71 17.62 -15.95
C PRO A 228 11.69 17.45 -17.08
N ASP A 229 11.74 16.32 -17.80
CA ASP A 229 10.89 16.03 -18.95
C ASP A 229 9.69 15.14 -18.58
N ASP A 230 9.74 14.42 -17.46
CA ASP A 230 8.66 13.56 -16.97
C ASP A 230 7.73 14.33 -16.03
N LEU A 231 6.80 15.08 -16.61
CA LEU A 231 5.80 15.88 -15.88
C LEU A 231 4.38 15.30 -15.97
N SER A 232 4.29 14.05 -16.38
CA SER A 232 3.03 13.32 -16.50
C SER A 232 3.25 11.82 -16.56
N VAL A 233 2.22 11.05 -16.20
CA VAL A 233 2.13 9.62 -16.49
C VAL A 233 0.89 9.33 -17.34
N THR A 234 1.00 8.37 -18.25
CA THR A 234 -0.06 7.96 -19.17
C THR A 234 -0.79 6.74 -18.62
N PHE A 235 -2.11 6.82 -18.49
CA PHE A 235 -2.94 5.69 -18.10
C PHE A 235 -3.02 4.64 -19.21
N LEU A 236 -2.64 3.40 -18.88
CA LEU A 236 -2.57 2.29 -19.83
C LEU A 236 -3.76 1.33 -19.72
N GLY A 237 -4.52 1.44 -18.64
CA GLY A 237 -5.68 0.62 -18.35
C GLY A 237 -5.66 0.09 -16.91
N SER A 238 -6.63 -0.74 -16.60
CA SER A 238 -6.75 -1.40 -15.29
C SER A 238 -7.11 -2.86 -15.46
N ASN A 239 -6.71 -3.70 -14.51
CA ASN A 239 -7.19 -5.07 -14.39
C ASN A 239 -7.51 -5.41 -12.93
N GLU A 240 -8.33 -6.43 -12.74
CA GLU A 240 -8.57 -7.03 -11.43
C GLU A 240 -7.84 -8.37 -11.37
N ILE A 241 -6.96 -8.55 -10.38
CA ILE A 241 -6.26 -9.82 -10.12
C ILE A 241 -6.61 -10.26 -8.71
N ASN A 242 -7.29 -11.41 -8.60
CA ASN A 242 -7.69 -12.00 -7.31
C ASN A 242 -8.44 -11.03 -6.38
N GLY A 243 -9.35 -10.22 -6.93
CA GLY A 243 -10.17 -9.28 -6.16
C GLY A 243 -9.52 -7.93 -5.86
N VAL A 244 -8.28 -7.70 -6.31
CA VAL A 244 -7.61 -6.39 -6.21
C VAL A 244 -7.59 -5.72 -7.58
N THR A 245 -8.02 -4.47 -7.65
CA THR A 245 -7.94 -3.68 -8.89
C THR A 245 -6.60 -2.94 -8.95
N TYR A 246 -5.91 -3.04 -10.08
CA TYR A 246 -4.66 -2.34 -10.36
C TYR A 246 -4.86 -1.39 -11.54
N TYR A 247 -4.30 -0.20 -11.43
CA TYR A 247 -4.27 0.82 -12.46
C TYR A 247 -2.83 1.02 -12.92
N TYR A 248 -2.59 0.88 -14.22
CA TYR A 248 -1.25 0.90 -14.80
C TYR A 248 -0.98 2.23 -15.48
N TYR A 249 0.21 2.75 -15.23
CA TYR A 249 0.69 3.99 -15.80
C TYR A 249 2.10 3.81 -16.35
N GLY A 250 2.38 4.45 -17.48
CA GLY A 250 3.72 4.49 -18.09
C GLY A 250 4.13 5.92 -18.43
N SER A 251 5.32 6.07 -19.01
CA SER A 251 5.75 7.35 -19.58
C SER A 251 4.88 7.76 -20.78
N ALA A 252 5.07 8.98 -21.29
CA ALA A 252 4.41 9.46 -22.51
C ALA A 252 4.73 8.61 -23.75
N ASP A 253 5.92 8.01 -23.77
CA ASP A 253 6.43 7.18 -24.88
C ASP A 253 6.46 5.69 -24.51
N THR A 254 5.63 5.26 -23.54
CA THR A 254 5.65 3.88 -23.06
C THR A 254 5.44 2.88 -24.20
N THR A 255 6.17 1.78 -24.11
CA THR A 255 6.13 0.68 -25.08
C THR A 255 5.57 -0.61 -24.49
N VAL A 256 5.27 -0.61 -23.20
CA VAL A 256 4.79 -1.77 -22.46
C VAL A 256 3.27 -1.84 -22.51
N SER A 257 2.76 -3.05 -22.76
CA SER A 257 1.37 -3.38 -22.49
C SER A 257 1.32 -4.18 -21.18
N PRO A 258 0.64 -3.68 -20.13
CA PRO A 258 0.52 -4.40 -18.86
C PRO A 258 -0.32 -5.68 -18.97
N PHE A 259 -0.93 -5.93 -20.14
CA PHE A 259 -1.82 -7.07 -20.43
C PHE A 259 -1.19 -8.10 -21.37
N ALA A 260 0.12 -8.00 -21.63
CA ALA A 260 0.83 -8.93 -22.52
C ALA A 260 0.97 -10.32 -21.86
N GLY A 261 -0.09 -11.14 -21.96
CA GLY A 261 -0.15 -12.47 -21.34
C GLY A 261 -1.55 -12.95 -20.97
N GLU A 262 -2.58 -12.10 -21.08
CA GLU A 262 -4.00 -12.48 -21.01
C GLU A 262 -4.56 -12.97 -22.36
#